data_AF-A0A7V6ZK43-F1
#
_entry.id   AF-A0A7V6ZK43-F1
#
_cell.length_a   1.000
_cell.length_b   1.000
_cell.length_c   1.000
_cell.angle_alpha   90.00
_cell.angle_beta   90.00
_cell.angle_gamma   90.00
#
_symmetry.space_group_name_H-M   'P 1'
#
loop_
_entity.id
_entity.type
_entity.pdbx_description
1 polymer ?
#
loop_
_entity_poly.entity_id
_entity_poly.type
_entity_poly.pdbx_seq_one_letter_code
_entity_poly.pdbx_strand_id
1 'polypeptide(L)'
;DFITVTKNGPDWQHLKPAILGTIMEHFMSGAPVMATSGSRSAETDAGEEFYDEADAEIVVTIKELLDTRVRPAVAQDGGDITFRGYENGTVFLNMKGACAGCPSSTATLKHGIQNLLRHFIPEVQQVEQVA
;
A
#
# COMPACT_ATOMS: atom_id res chain seq x y z
N ASP A 1 12.87 -2.18 2.07
CA ASP A 1 12.25 -2.20 0.73
C ASP A 1 12.17 -3.61 0.18
N PHE A 2 11.08 -3.92 -0.53
CA PHE A 2 10.87 -5.20 -1.19
C PHE A 2 10.30 -4.97 -2.60
N ILE A 3 10.47 -5.95 -3.48
CA ILE A 3 9.85 -5.96 -4.81
C ILE A 3 8.84 -7.09 -4.83
N THR A 4 7.56 -6.75 -5.00
CA THR A 4 6.49 -7.72 -5.20
C THR A 4 6.21 -7.86 -6.68
N VAL A 5 6.24 -9.09 -7.18
CA VAL A 5 5.94 -9.39 -8.58
C VAL A 5 4.66 -10.20 -8.64
N THR A 6 3.62 -9.61 -9.24
CA THR A 6 2.39 -10.32 -9.60
C THR A 6 2.54 -10.82 -11.04
N LYS A 7 2.28 -12.11 -11.28
CA LYS A 7 2.33 -12.70 -12.63
C LYS A 7 0.94 -13.06 -13.13
N ASN A 8 0.70 -12.79 -14.40
CA ASN A 8 -0.39 -13.38 -15.19
C ASN A 8 0.26 -14.10 -16.37
N GLY A 9 0.67 -15.35 -16.17
CA GLY A 9 1.45 -16.07 -17.19
C GLY A 9 2.19 -17.30 -16.67
N PRO A 10 3.33 -17.68 -17.31
CA PRO A 10 3.99 -18.98 -17.16
C PRO A 10 4.49 -19.26 -15.74
N ASP A 11 4.98 -20.48 -15.53
CA ASP A 11 5.41 -20.94 -14.21
C ASP A 11 6.60 -20.16 -13.65
N TRP A 12 6.61 -20.02 -12.33
CA TRP A 12 7.66 -19.30 -11.60
C TRP A 12 9.06 -19.84 -11.85
N GLN A 13 9.21 -21.13 -12.16
CA GLN A 13 10.50 -21.73 -12.48
C GLN A 13 11.17 -21.07 -13.71
N HIS A 14 10.37 -20.59 -14.67
CA HIS A 14 10.88 -19.90 -15.87
C HIS A 14 11.04 -18.40 -15.64
N LEU A 15 10.14 -17.80 -14.87
CA LEU A 15 10.14 -16.35 -14.63
C LEU A 15 11.21 -15.91 -13.64
N LYS A 16 11.47 -16.70 -12.59
CA LYS A 16 12.41 -16.32 -11.52
C LYS A 16 13.82 -15.98 -12.04
N PRO A 17 14.48 -16.82 -12.87
CA PRO A 17 15.82 -16.50 -13.37
C PRO A 17 15.85 -15.21 -14.20
N ALA A 18 14.84 -15.00 -15.06
CA ALA A 18 14.77 -13.81 -15.91
C ALA A 18 14.55 -12.54 -15.09
N ILE A 19 13.59 -12.54 -14.16
CA ILE A 19 13.31 -11.38 -13.29
C ILE A 19 14.53 -11.01 -12.46
N LEU A 20 15.15 -12.00 -11.80
CA LEU A 20 16.33 -11.77 -10.97
C LEU A 20 17.52 -11.28 -11.81
N GLY A 21 17.74 -11.87 -12.99
CA GLY A 21 18.77 -11.45 -13.93
C GLY A 21 18.61 -9.98 -14.33
N THR A 22 17.41 -9.56 -14.73
CA THR A 22 17.13 -8.17 -15.11
C THR A 22 17.35 -7.20 -13.95
N ILE A 23 16.91 -7.54 -12.74
CA ILE A 23 17.10 -6.69 -11.55
C ILE A 23 18.59 -6.55 -11.22
N MET A 24 19.33 -7.66 -11.21
CA MET A 24 20.76 -7.66 -10.94
C MET A 24 21.56 -6.92 -12.01
N GLU A 25 21.24 -7.11 -13.28
CA GLU A 25 21.84 -6.39 -14.39
C GLU A 25 21.66 -4.88 -14.23
N HIS A 26 20.44 -4.41 -13.95
CA HIS A 26 20.19 -2.99 -13.71
C HIS A 26 20.98 -2.49 -12.50
N PHE A 27 20.96 -3.22 -11.38
CA PHE A 27 21.69 -2.84 -10.16
C PHE A 27 23.21 -2.71 -10.42
N MET A 28 23.77 -3.60 -11.23
CA MET A 28 25.19 -3.58 -11.59
C MET A 28 25.53 -2.58 -12.69
N SER A 29 24.56 -2.16 -13.50
CA SER A 29 24.79 -1.25 -14.63
C SER A 29 25.15 0.18 -14.21
N GLY A 30 24.80 0.58 -12.98
CA GLY A 30 24.94 1.96 -12.52
C GLY A 30 24.01 2.96 -13.22
N ALA A 31 23.06 2.48 -14.03
CA ALA A 31 22.07 3.32 -14.69
C ALA A 31 21.12 3.98 -13.67
N PRO A 32 20.58 5.16 -13.96
CA PRO A 32 19.57 5.80 -13.11
C PRO A 32 18.34 4.90 -12.91
N VAL A 33 17.84 4.82 -11.67
CA VAL A 33 16.63 4.04 -11.31
C VAL A 33 15.39 4.53 -12.05
N MET A 34 15.32 5.84 -12.32
CA MET A 34 14.24 6.47 -13.08
C MET A 34 14.82 6.98 -14.41
N ALA A 35 14.20 6.61 -15.53
CA ALA A 35 14.54 7.19 -16.82
C ALA A 35 14.26 8.71 -16.77
N THR A 36 15.21 9.54 -17.21
CA THR A 36 15.12 11.01 -17.23
C THR A 36 14.14 11.56 -18.28
N SER A 37 13.00 10.89 -18.48
CA SER A 37 11.87 11.35 -19.30
C SER A 37 10.65 11.52 -18.39
N GLY A 38 10.55 12.71 -17.81
CA GLY A 38 9.40 13.14 -17.02
C GLY A 38 9.73 13.17 -15.53
N SER A 39 9.93 14.38 -15.02
CA SER A 39 9.85 14.69 -13.60
C SER A 39 8.53 14.17 -13.03
N ARG A 40 8.55 12.96 -12.48
CA ARG A 40 7.84 12.67 -11.25
C ARG A 40 8.94 12.49 -10.24
N SER A 41 9.26 13.61 -9.59
CA SER A 41 9.84 13.64 -8.27
C SER A 41 9.34 12.41 -7.51
N ALA A 42 10.22 11.76 -6.76
CA ALA A 42 9.82 10.89 -5.66
C ALA A 42 9.18 11.73 -4.55
N GLU A 43 8.21 12.58 -4.91
CA GLU A 43 7.15 13.01 -4.04
C GLU A 43 6.40 11.71 -3.72
N THR A 44 6.43 11.37 -2.45
CA THR A 44 5.37 10.66 -1.76
C THR A 44 4.15 10.52 -2.67
N ASP A 45 3.80 9.29 -3.05
CA ASP A 45 2.49 8.94 -3.61
C ASP A 45 1.37 9.15 -2.56
N ALA A 46 1.51 10.19 -1.74
CA ALA A 46 0.45 10.91 -1.09
C ALA A 46 -0.09 11.89 -2.13
N GLY A 47 -0.99 11.40 -2.98
CA GLY A 47 -2.10 12.27 -3.37
C GLY A 47 -2.63 12.93 -2.11
N GLU A 48 -2.95 14.22 -2.21
CA GLU A 48 -3.29 15.09 -1.08
C GLU A 48 -4.18 14.35 -0.08
N GLU A 49 -3.66 14.15 1.13
CA GLU A 49 -4.47 13.57 2.20
C GLU A 49 -5.63 14.52 2.50
N PHE A 50 -6.82 13.98 2.69
CA PHE A 50 -8.00 14.78 3.00
C PHE A 50 -8.65 14.35 4.31
N TYR A 51 -8.91 15.31 5.17
CA TYR A 51 -9.67 15.16 6.41
C TYR A 51 -9.97 16.54 6.97
N ASP A 52 -11.02 16.65 7.80
CA ASP A 52 -11.32 17.89 8.50
C ASP A 52 -10.33 18.12 9.65
N GLU A 53 -9.97 19.38 9.92
CA GLU A 53 -9.08 19.75 11.04
C GLU A 53 -9.62 19.24 12.39
N ALA A 54 -10.95 19.17 12.53
CA ALA A 54 -11.61 18.63 13.71
C ALA A 54 -11.32 17.14 13.95
N ASP A 55 -10.96 16.40 12.90
CA ASP A 55 -10.65 14.97 12.95
C ASP A 55 -9.14 14.68 13.02
N ALA A 56 -8.28 15.70 13.16
CA ALA A 56 -6.83 15.53 13.13
C ALA A 56 -6.32 14.52 14.17
N GLU A 57 -6.87 14.52 15.39
CA GLU A 57 -6.50 13.55 16.44
C GLU A 57 -6.89 12.11 16.07
N ILE A 58 -8.06 11.93 15.44
CA ILE A 58 -8.53 10.64 14.94
C ILE A 58 -7.58 10.15 13.85
N VAL A 59 -7.19 11.03 12.91
CA VAL A 59 -6.28 10.70 11.81
C VAL A 59 -4.90 10.30 12.31
N VAL A 60 -4.35 10.99 13.30
CA VAL A 60 -3.07 10.59 13.94
C VAL A 60 -3.18 9.17 14.48
N THR A 61 -4.27 8.86 15.18
CA THR A 61 -4.50 7.52 15.76
C THR A 61 -4.66 6.47 14.66
N ILE A 62 -5.41 6.76 13.58
CA ILE A 62 -5.54 5.86 12.42
C ILE A 62 -4.15 5.54 11.86
N LYS A 63 -3.33 6.56 11.59
CA LYS A 63 -1.99 6.39 11.03
C LYS A 63 -1.09 5.55 11.93
N GLU A 64 -1.12 5.81 13.25
CA GLU A 64 -0.36 5.02 14.21
C GLU A 64 -0.78 3.54 14.20
N LEU A 65 -2.09 3.25 14.17
CA LEU A 65 -2.58 1.88 14.08
C LEU A 65 -2.17 1.19 12.78
N LEU A 66 -2.22 1.93 11.65
CA LEU A 66 -1.79 1.41 10.36
C LEU A 66 -0.30 1.06 10.39
N ASP A 67 0.55 1.98 10.86
CA ASP A 67 2.00 1.79 10.90
C ASP A 67 2.45 0.70 11.88
N THR A 68 1.82 0.61 13.06
CA THR A 68 2.25 -0.30 14.13
C THR A 68 1.64 -1.70 14.04
N ARG A 69 0.46 -1.86 13.41
CA ARG A 69 -0.25 -3.15 13.39
C ARG A 69 -0.55 -3.69 12.00
N VAL A 70 -0.93 -2.82 11.05
CA VAL A 70 -1.41 -3.28 9.73
C VAL A 70 -0.26 -3.44 8.75
N ARG A 71 0.55 -2.40 8.56
CA ARG A 71 1.66 -2.39 7.60
C ARG A 71 2.69 -3.50 7.83
N PRO A 72 3.07 -3.87 9.07
CA PRO A 72 3.99 -4.98 9.29
C PRO A 72 3.47 -6.32 8.75
N ALA A 73 2.19 -6.62 8.97
CA ALA A 73 1.56 -7.84 8.49
C ALA A 73 1.42 -7.82 6.96
N VAL A 74 0.99 -6.68 6.40
CA VAL A 74 0.83 -6.51 4.95
C VAL A 74 2.16 -6.57 4.20
N ALA A 75 3.23 -6.00 4.76
CA ALA A 75 4.56 -6.06 4.18
C ALA A 75 5.11 -7.50 4.13
N GLN A 76 4.78 -8.34 5.12
CA GLN A 76 5.13 -9.77 5.10
C GLN A 76 4.46 -10.51 3.93
N ASP A 77 3.26 -10.08 3.54
CA ASP A 77 2.52 -10.60 2.39
C ASP A 77 2.92 -9.93 1.05
N GLY A 78 3.91 -9.03 1.06
CA GLY A 78 4.38 -8.32 -0.12
C GLY A 78 3.44 -7.21 -0.58
N GLY A 79 2.63 -6.64 0.31
CA GLY A 79 1.85 -5.43 0.05
C GLY A 79 2.33 -4.23 0.86
N ASP A 80 1.75 -3.07 0.58
CA ASP A 80 1.83 -1.91 1.47
C ASP A 80 0.48 -1.17 1.47
N ILE A 81 0.24 -0.37 2.51
CA ILE A 81 -0.96 0.45 2.63
C ILE A 81 -0.56 1.83 3.11
N THR A 82 -1.09 2.85 2.47
CA THR A 82 -0.91 4.25 2.85
C THR A 82 -2.27 4.90 3.09
N PHE A 83 -2.36 5.71 4.15
CA PHE A 83 -3.53 6.54 4.41
C PHE A 83 -3.74 7.56 3.29
N ARG A 84 -5.01 7.83 2.94
CA ARG A 84 -5.40 8.80 1.91
C ARG A 84 -6.41 9.81 2.42
N GLY A 85 -7.26 9.44 3.35
CA GLY A 85 -8.16 10.40 3.94
C GLY A 85 -9.11 9.80 4.96
N TYR A 86 -9.81 10.68 5.64
CA TYR A 86 -10.86 10.35 6.58
C TYR A 86 -12.00 11.35 6.43
N GLU A 87 -13.21 10.85 6.20
CA GLU A 87 -14.39 11.68 6.06
C GLU A 87 -15.63 10.89 6.49
N ASN A 88 -16.52 11.47 7.29
CA ASN A 88 -17.80 10.88 7.68
C ASN A 88 -17.69 9.44 8.22
N GLY A 89 -16.67 9.15 9.04
CA GLY A 89 -16.41 7.82 9.57
C GLY A 89 -15.80 6.83 8.56
N THR A 90 -15.45 7.26 7.36
CA THR A 90 -14.83 6.40 6.33
C THR A 90 -13.35 6.70 6.21
N VAL A 91 -12.52 5.66 6.37
CA VAL A 91 -11.07 5.72 6.17
C VAL A 91 -10.74 5.29 4.75
N PHE A 92 -10.09 6.17 4.00
CA PHE A 92 -9.66 5.92 2.63
C PHE A 92 -8.19 5.51 2.62
N LEU A 93 -7.90 4.38 1.99
CA LEU A 93 -6.56 3.78 1.94
C LEU A 93 -6.15 3.54 0.48
N ASN A 94 -4.90 3.85 0.16
CA ASN A 94 -4.25 3.37 -1.06
C ASN A 94 -3.52 2.07 -0.72
N MET A 95 -3.84 0.99 -1.45
CA MET A 95 -3.24 -0.32 -1.26
C MET A 95 -2.28 -0.60 -2.42
N LYS A 96 -1.12 -1.19 -2.13
CA LYS A 96 -0.05 -1.46 -3.10
C LYS A 96 0.40 -2.92 -3.06
N GLY A 97 1.07 -3.35 -4.12
CA GLY A 97 1.64 -4.68 -4.23
C GLY A 97 0.58 -5.78 -4.21
N ALA A 98 0.81 -6.83 -3.41
CA ALA A 98 -0.10 -7.96 -3.32
C ALA A 98 -1.53 -7.57 -2.87
N CYS A 99 -1.67 -6.50 -2.07
CA CYS A 99 -2.94 -6.06 -1.52
C CYS A 99 -3.89 -5.42 -2.53
N ALA A 100 -3.37 -4.91 -3.64
CA ALA A 100 -4.16 -4.28 -4.70
C ALA A 100 -4.63 -5.27 -5.78
N GLY A 101 -3.94 -6.40 -5.92
CA GLY A 101 -4.00 -7.21 -7.15
C GLY A 101 -5.00 -8.37 -7.18
N CYS A 102 -5.60 -8.74 -6.04
CA CYS A 102 -6.49 -9.90 -5.94
C CYS A 102 -7.82 -9.53 -5.27
N PRO A 103 -8.95 -9.51 -6.00
CA PRO A 103 -10.24 -9.06 -5.47
C PRO A 103 -10.70 -9.78 -4.19
N SER A 104 -10.42 -11.08 -4.06
CA SER A 104 -10.78 -11.85 -2.87
C SER A 104 -9.95 -11.47 -1.65
N SER A 105 -8.63 -11.27 -1.82
CA SER A 105 -7.72 -10.87 -0.74
C SER A 105 -7.96 -9.43 -0.30
N THR A 106 -8.27 -8.53 -1.23
CA THR A 106 -8.59 -7.13 -0.94
C THR A 106 -9.83 -7.00 -0.05
N ALA A 107 -10.89 -7.78 -0.33
CA ALA A 107 -12.10 -7.77 0.50
C ALA A 107 -11.83 -8.22 1.94
N THR A 108 -11.10 -9.33 2.13
CA THR A 108 -10.76 -9.85 3.47
C THR A 108 -9.89 -8.86 4.24
N LEU A 109 -8.87 -8.30 3.58
CA LEU A 109 -7.96 -7.33 4.20
C LEU A 109 -8.69 -6.06 4.63
N LYS A 110 -9.54 -5.51 3.76
CA LYS A 110 -10.40 -4.36 4.07
C LYS A 110 -11.25 -4.60 5.32
N HIS A 111 -11.89 -5.77 5.43
CA HIS A 111 -12.67 -6.12 6.63
C HIS A 111 -11.80 -6.25 7.88
N GLY A 112 -10.61 -6.85 7.77
CA GLY A 112 -9.67 -6.97 8.87
C GLY A 112 -9.23 -5.61 9.41
N ILE A 113 -8.86 -4.69 8.51
CA ILE A 113 -8.47 -3.32 8.88
C ILE A 113 -9.64 -2.57 9.49
N GLN A 114 -10.83 -2.66 8.89
CA GLN A 114 -12.02 -2.00 9.42
C GLN A 114 -12.35 -2.46 10.84
N ASN A 115 -12.28 -3.76 11.11
CA ASN A 115 -12.54 -4.30 12.45
C ASN A 115 -11.49 -3.85 13.47
N LEU A 116 -10.22 -3.81 13.07
CA LEU A 116 -9.14 -3.31 13.92
C LEU A 116 -9.34 -1.82 14.24
N LEU A 117 -9.59 -0.99 13.24
CA LEU A 117 -9.77 0.45 13.44
C LEU A 117 -11.01 0.73 14.29
N ARG A 118 -12.16 0.10 14.00
CA ARG A 118 -13.38 0.20 14.81
C ARG A 118 -13.18 -0.14 16.29
N HIS A 119 -12.30 -1.10 16.58
CA HIS A 119 -12.05 -1.51 17.97
C HIS A 119 -11.33 -0.42 18.78
N PHE A 120 -10.42 0.32 18.15
CA PHE A 120 -9.63 1.36 18.81
C PHE A 120 -10.20 2.77 18.60
N ILE A 121 -10.99 2.98 17.55
CA ILE A 121 -11.55 4.26 17.12
C ILE A 121 -13.02 4.02 16.74
N PRO A 122 -13.97 4.14 17.69
CA PRO A 122 -15.39 3.88 17.46
C PRO A 122 -16.04 4.77 16.37
N GLU A 123 -15.45 5.92 16.07
CA GLU A 123 -15.86 6.86 15.03
C GLU A 123 -15.63 6.30 13.62
N VAL A 124 -14.68 5.39 13.45
CA VAL A 124 -14.44 4.71 12.18
C VAL A 124 -15.57 3.73 11.92
N GLN A 125 -16.33 3.95 10.87
CA GLN A 125 -17.41 3.09 10.42
C GLN A 125 -16.99 2.26 9.20
N GLN A 126 -16.23 2.79 8.26
CA GLN A 126 -15.95 2.08 7.01
C GLN A 126 -14.51 2.26 6.57
N VAL A 127 -13.99 1.32 5.80
CA VAL A 127 -12.71 1.44 5.10
C VAL A 127 -12.96 1.33 3.62
N GLU A 128 -12.43 2.24 2.82
CA GLU A 128 -12.49 2.18 1.36
C GLU A 128 -11.10 2.19 0.73
N GLN A 129 -10.95 1.45 -0.35
CA GLN A 129 -9.75 1.51 -1.17
C GLN A 129 -9.95 2.60 -2.22
N VAL A 130 -8.97 3.49 -2.34
CA VAL A 130 -8.87 4.43 -3.47
C VAL A 130 -7.84 3.89 -4.47
N ALA A 131 -8.14 4.07 -5.76
CA ALA A 131 -7.31 3.64 -6.88
C ALA A 131 -6.25 4.69 -7.23
#